data_AF-A0A2C9LD45-F1
#
_entry.id   AF-A0A2C9LD45-F1
#
_cell.length_a   1.000
_cell.length_b   1.000
_cell.length_c   1.000
_cell.angle_alpha   90.00
_cell.angle_beta   90.00
_cell.angle_gamma   90.00
#
_symmetry.space_group_name_H-M   'P 1'
#
loop_
_entity.id
_entity.type
_entity.pdbx_description
1 polymer ?
#
loop_
_entity_poly.entity_id
_entity_poly.type
_entity_poly.pdbx_seq_one_letter_code
_entity_poly.pdbx_strand_id
1 'polypeptide(L)'
;MEAEEAARVKAEEEEKKKKKGKRKGLGGLSAEKKKLLKKLIMQKAAEDLRNEAKQKAAEKEKYINDRVTPLKLDGLVQADLQKLVKDLHQRVANLEEEVYDWEIKIRKQDFEINELTLKVNDTKGKFIKPVLRKVNKTESKLKKIQQIKESTDFRGNLKSTGQNKYALEEDEKKSNAPDKGNPHWRDELKPKEKHEGEEEGEAEAAES
;
A
#
# COMPACT_ATOMS: atom_id res chain seq x y z
N MET A 1 -36.88 -57.88 -12.61
CA MET A 1 -35.63 -57.99 -11.81
C MET A 1 -34.50 -57.22 -12.49
N GLU A 2 -34.19 -57.47 -13.77
CA GLU A 2 -33.13 -56.76 -14.52
C GLU A 2 -33.33 -55.23 -14.66
N ALA A 3 -34.57 -54.77 -14.87
CA ALA A 3 -34.86 -53.34 -15.00
C ALA A 3 -34.64 -52.54 -13.69
N GLU A 4 -34.85 -53.20 -12.54
CA GLU A 4 -34.66 -52.61 -11.21
C GLU A 4 -33.17 -52.57 -10.84
N GLU A 5 -32.43 -53.60 -11.23
CA GLU A 5 -30.99 -53.68 -11.05
C GLU A 5 -30.25 -52.65 -11.92
N ALA A 6 -30.68 -52.47 -13.17
CA ALA A 6 -30.18 -51.41 -14.04
C ALA A 6 -30.46 -50.01 -13.47
N ALA A 7 -31.61 -49.79 -12.84
CA ALA A 7 -31.94 -48.52 -12.19
C ALA A 7 -31.06 -48.26 -10.96
N ARG A 8 -30.77 -49.28 -10.15
CA ARG A 8 -29.83 -49.18 -9.02
C ARG A 8 -28.41 -48.86 -9.46
N VAL A 9 -27.90 -49.54 -10.49
CA VAL A 9 -26.56 -49.30 -11.03
C VAL A 9 -26.44 -47.87 -11.58
N LYS A 10 -27.47 -47.39 -12.29
CA LYS A 10 -27.49 -46.04 -12.85
C LYS A 10 -27.59 -44.96 -11.77
N ALA A 11 -28.38 -45.19 -10.72
CA ALA A 11 -28.47 -44.31 -9.56
C ALA A 11 -27.14 -44.26 -8.79
N GLU A 12 -26.48 -45.41 -8.60
CA GLU A 12 -25.17 -45.50 -7.95
C GLU A 12 -24.07 -44.79 -8.78
N GLU A 13 -24.12 -44.90 -10.11
CA GLU A 13 -23.19 -44.21 -11.01
C GLU A 13 -23.42 -42.69 -11.00
N GLU A 14 -24.67 -42.22 -10.95
CA GLU A 14 -25.00 -40.80 -10.76
C GLU A 14 -24.53 -40.26 -9.40
N GLU A 15 -24.70 -41.03 -8.32
CA GLU A 15 -24.24 -40.66 -6.98
C GLU A 15 -22.71 -40.56 -6.92
N LYS A 16 -22.01 -41.51 -7.56
CA LYS A 16 -20.54 -41.50 -7.74
C LYS A 16 -20.08 -40.31 -8.59
N LYS A 17 -20.83 -39.92 -9.65
CA LYS A 17 -20.55 -38.71 -10.46
C LYS A 17 -20.77 -37.43 -9.66
N LYS A 18 -21.83 -37.34 -8.85
CA LYS A 18 -22.09 -36.20 -7.93
C LYS A 18 -21.01 -36.07 -6.84
N LYS A 19 -20.50 -37.19 -6.31
CA LYS A 19 -19.37 -37.22 -5.36
C LYS A 19 -18.04 -36.83 -6.02
N LYS A 20 -17.77 -37.25 -7.26
CA LYS A 20 -16.58 -36.84 -8.04
C LYS A 20 -16.58 -35.36 -8.41
N GLY A 21 -17.75 -34.76 -8.69
CA GLY A 21 -17.89 -33.33 -8.97
C GLY A 21 -17.61 -32.40 -7.79
N LYS A 22 -17.49 -32.93 -6.56
CA LYS A 22 -17.24 -32.15 -5.34
C LYS A 22 -15.76 -32.01 -4.97
N ARG A 23 -14.85 -32.65 -5.71
CA ARG A 23 -13.40 -32.43 -5.59
C ARG A 23 -13.01 -31.13 -6.30
N LYS A 24 -13.49 -30.00 -5.76
CA LYS A 24 -13.06 -28.66 -6.14
C LYS A 24 -11.55 -28.53 -5.90
N GLY A 25 -10.79 -28.30 -6.98
CA GLY A 25 -9.35 -28.07 -6.94
C GLY A 25 -8.92 -26.99 -5.94
N LEU A 26 -7.67 -27.11 -5.47
CA LEU A 26 -7.06 -26.45 -4.30
C LEU A 26 -7.94 -26.55 -3.03
N GLY A 27 -7.91 -27.73 -2.41
CA GLY A 27 -8.05 -27.89 -0.95
C GLY A 27 -9.39 -27.49 -0.31
N GLY A 28 -10.50 -27.45 -1.04
CA GLY A 28 -11.82 -27.18 -0.43
C GLY A 28 -11.98 -25.80 0.22
N LEU A 29 -11.00 -24.89 0.06
CA LEU A 29 -11.09 -23.53 0.59
C LEU A 29 -12.23 -22.74 -0.07
N SER A 30 -12.99 -22.01 0.76
CA SER A 30 -13.96 -21.02 0.29
C SER A 30 -13.29 -20.02 -0.67
N ALA A 31 -14.04 -19.54 -1.66
CA ALA A 31 -13.55 -18.57 -2.64
C ALA A 31 -13.02 -17.29 -1.97
N GLU A 32 -13.60 -16.90 -0.83
CA GLU A 32 -13.13 -15.77 -0.02
C GLU A 32 -11.75 -16.01 0.58
N LYS A 33 -11.51 -17.19 1.15
CA LYS A 33 -10.19 -17.57 1.69
C LYS A 33 -9.14 -17.61 0.59
N LYS A 34 -9.48 -18.11 -0.62
CA LYS A 34 -8.56 -18.09 -1.78
C LYS A 34 -8.19 -16.67 -2.21
N LYS A 35 -9.17 -15.73 -2.21
CA LYS A 35 -8.91 -14.31 -2.52
C LYS A 35 -8.03 -13.65 -1.46
N LEU A 36 -8.32 -13.88 -0.18
CA LEU A 36 -7.52 -13.36 0.92
C LEU A 36 -6.08 -13.89 0.86
N LEU A 37 -5.91 -15.19 0.62
CA LEU A 37 -4.58 -15.80 0.49
C LEU A 37 -3.81 -15.21 -0.70
N LYS A 38 -4.44 -15.01 -1.86
CA LYS A 38 -3.82 -14.35 -3.01
C LYS A 38 -3.37 -12.92 -2.66
N LYS A 39 -4.18 -12.17 -1.91
CA LYS A 39 -3.82 -10.82 -1.45
C LYS A 39 -2.60 -10.87 -0.54
N LEU A 40 -2.57 -11.78 0.44
CA LEU A 40 -1.44 -11.94 1.36
C LEU A 40 -0.16 -12.34 0.62
N ILE A 41 -0.25 -13.27 -0.34
CA ILE A 41 0.91 -13.68 -1.16
C ILE A 41 1.45 -12.49 -1.95
N MET A 42 0.57 -11.69 -2.57
CA MET A 42 0.99 -10.52 -3.34
C MET A 42 1.57 -9.41 -2.45
N GLN A 43 1.02 -9.21 -1.25
CA GLN A 43 1.56 -8.26 -0.26
C GLN A 43 2.95 -8.69 0.20
N LYS A 44 3.12 -9.97 0.55
CA LYS A 44 4.42 -10.52 0.94
C LYS A 44 5.42 -10.44 -0.22
N ALA A 45 5.03 -10.82 -1.44
CA ALA A 45 5.91 -10.71 -2.61
C ALA A 45 6.34 -9.27 -2.89
N ALA A 46 5.46 -8.29 -2.68
CA ALA A 46 5.81 -6.88 -2.82
C ALA A 46 6.76 -6.39 -1.72
N GLU A 47 6.60 -6.91 -0.50
CA GLU A 47 7.52 -6.63 0.62
C GLU A 47 8.89 -7.27 0.38
N ASP A 48 8.93 -8.54 -0.01
CA ASP A 48 10.15 -9.27 -0.35
C ASP A 48 10.91 -8.57 -1.48
N LEU A 49 10.22 -8.13 -2.54
CA LEU A 49 10.84 -7.36 -3.64
C LEU A 49 11.45 -6.03 -3.17
N ARG A 50 10.80 -5.34 -2.22
CA ARG A 50 11.34 -4.10 -1.63
C ARG A 50 12.56 -4.38 -0.75
N ASN A 51 12.52 -5.47 0.02
CA ASN A 51 13.64 -5.86 0.88
C ASN A 51 14.83 -6.32 0.04
N GLU A 52 14.64 -7.08 -1.03
CA GLU A 52 15.69 -7.46 -1.96
C GLU A 52 16.31 -6.22 -2.62
N ALA A 53 15.51 -5.25 -3.05
CA ALA A 53 16.01 -4.00 -3.61
C ALA A 53 16.87 -3.21 -2.60
N LYS A 54 16.46 -3.17 -1.32
CA LYS A 54 17.25 -2.55 -0.24
C LYS A 54 18.56 -3.31 0.02
N GLN A 55 18.51 -4.64 0.08
CA GLN A 55 19.70 -5.47 0.28
C GLN A 55 20.69 -5.29 -0.87
N LYS A 56 20.22 -5.34 -2.12
CA LYS A 56 21.03 -5.09 -3.31
C LYS A 56 21.64 -3.69 -3.32
N ALA A 57 20.91 -2.67 -2.87
CA ALA A 57 21.45 -1.32 -2.73
C ALA A 57 22.54 -1.23 -1.65
N ALA A 58 22.34 -1.86 -0.50
CA ALA A 58 23.32 -1.91 0.57
C ALA A 58 24.58 -2.71 0.18
N GLU A 59 24.42 -3.82 -0.54
CA GLU A 59 25.54 -4.60 -1.10
C GLU A 59 26.32 -3.79 -2.14
N LYS A 60 25.62 -3.05 -3.00
CA LYS A 60 26.26 -2.13 -3.95
C LYS A 60 27.08 -1.06 -3.22
N GLU A 61 26.52 -0.46 -2.17
CA GLU A 61 27.23 0.55 -1.38
C GLU A 61 28.47 -0.03 -0.69
N LYS A 62 28.34 -1.21 -0.06
CA LYS A 62 29.49 -1.94 0.51
C LYS A 62 30.57 -2.22 -0.53
N TYR A 63 30.19 -2.75 -1.68
CA TYR A 63 31.13 -3.04 -2.78
C TYR A 63 31.85 -1.77 -3.27
N ILE A 64 31.14 -0.65 -3.40
CA ILE A 64 31.75 0.63 -3.79
C ILE A 64 32.72 1.12 -2.72
N ASN A 65 32.34 1.07 -1.44
CA ASN A 65 33.19 1.51 -0.33
C ASN A 65 34.47 0.66 -0.21
N ASP A 66 34.37 -0.65 -0.46
CA ASP A 66 35.52 -1.56 -0.45
C ASP A 66 36.46 -1.31 -1.64
N ARG A 67 35.91 -1.04 -2.83
CA ARG A 67 36.69 -0.79 -4.05
C ARG A 67 37.26 0.63 -4.11
N VAL A 68 36.55 1.62 -3.60
CA VAL A 68 36.89 3.05 -3.67
C VAL A 68 37.09 3.56 -2.26
N THR A 69 38.30 3.34 -1.74
CA THR A 69 38.71 3.89 -0.46
C THR A 69 38.75 5.42 -0.53
N PRO A 70 38.27 6.14 0.50
CA PRO A 70 38.37 7.59 0.57
C PRO A 70 39.81 8.07 0.39
N LEU A 71 40.00 9.10 -0.42
CA LEU A 71 41.31 9.69 -0.68
C LEU A 71 41.82 10.40 0.57
N LYS A 72 42.99 9.99 1.06
CA LYS A 72 43.70 10.67 2.14
C LYS A 72 44.73 11.59 1.50
N LEU A 73 44.48 12.89 1.56
CA LEU A 73 45.36 13.91 0.98
C LEU A 73 46.26 14.60 2.01
N ASP A 74 46.01 14.36 3.30
CA ASP A 74 46.69 15.04 4.39
C ASP A 74 48.16 14.60 4.49
N GLY A 75 49.06 15.57 4.52
CA GLY A 75 50.50 15.35 4.72
C GLY A 75 51.29 14.88 3.49
N LEU A 76 50.67 14.83 2.30
CA LEU A 76 51.41 14.49 1.07
C LEU A 76 52.24 15.68 0.55
N VAL A 77 53.44 15.37 0.06
CA VAL A 77 54.32 16.33 -0.61
C VAL A 77 53.93 16.43 -2.09
N GLN A 78 54.25 17.55 -2.75
CA GLN A 78 53.90 17.82 -4.15
C GLN A 78 54.25 16.67 -5.12
N ALA A 79 55.40 16.02 -4.92
CA ALA A 79 55.82 14.88 -5.75
C ALA A 79 54.90 13.66 -5.59
N ASP A 80 54.50 13.35 -4.36
CA ASP A 80 53.60 12.24 -4.04
C ASP A 80 52.19 12.52 -4.58
N LEU A 81 51.75 13.78 -4.51
CA LEU A 81 50.47 14.22 -5.07
C LEU A 81 50.43 14.04 -6.60
N GLN A 82 51.50 14.42 -7.29
CA GLN A 82 51.62 14.22 -8.74
C GLN A 82 51.63 12.74 -9.14
N LYS A 83 52.27 11.88 -8.35
CA LYS A 83 52.26 10.43 -8.56
C LYS A 83 50.85 9.86 -8.37
N LEU A 84 50.18 10.23 -7.28
CA LEU A 84 48.81 9.79 -7.00
C LEU A 84 47.84 10.15 -8.14
N VAL A 85 47.93 11.36 -8.68
CA VAL A 85 47.08 11.79 -9.81
C VAL A 85 47.32 10.93 -11.06
N LYS A 86 48.58 10.60 -11.38
CA LYS A 86 48.91 9.73 -12.51
C LYS A 86 48.37 8.31 -12.32
N ASP A 87 48.54 7.76 -11.12
CA ASP A 87 48.06 6.41 -10.76
C ASP A 87 46.52 6.35 -10.84
N LEU A 88 45.82 7.37 -10.33
CA LEU A 88 44.36 7.47 -10.44
C LEU A 88 43.89 7.60 -11.89
N HIS A 89 44.58 8.41 -12.69
CA HIS A 89 44.24 8.55 -14.11
C HIS A 89 44.39 7.22 -14.87
N GLN A 90 45.48 6.49 -14.65
CA GLN A 90 45.68 5.18 -15.25
C GLN A 90 44.60 4.18 -14.79
N ARG A 91 44.24 4.20 -13.51
CA ARG A 91 43.16 3.38 -12.98
C ARG A 91 41.81 3.69 -13.64
N VAL A 92 41.49 4.97 -13.86
CA VAL A 92 40.25 5.39 -14.54
C VAL A 92 40.22 4.86 -15.97
N ALA A 93 41.32 5.00 -16.73
CA ALA A 93 41.40 4.49 -18.09
C ALA A 93 41.12 2.98 -18.18
N ASN A 94 41.70 2.19 -17.28
CA ASN A 94 41.44 0.74 -17.22
C ASN A 94 39.97 0.43 -16.84
N LEU A 95 39.39 1.18 -15.90
CA LEU A 95 38.00 0.99 -15.50
C LEU A 95 37.02 1.37 -16.62
N GLU A 96 37.34 2.38 -17.44
CA GLU A 96 36.53 2.74 -18.60
C GLU A 96 36.50 1.62 -19.65
N GLU A 97 37.64 0.95 -19.89
CA GLU A 97 37.71 -0.24 -20.73
C GLU A 97 36.83 -1.38 -20.18
N GLU A 98 36.94 -1.68 -18.87
CA GLU A 98 36.10 -2.70 -18.23
C GLU A 98 34.61 -2.36 -18.33
N VAL A 99 34.22 -1.09 -18.13
CA VAL A 99 32.83 -0.65 -18.26
C VAL A 99 32.33 -0.87 -19.68
N TYR A 100 33.12 -0.52 -20.70
CA TYR A 100 32.76 -0.73 -22.09
C TYR A 100 32.53 -2.22 -22.40
N ASP A 101 33.41 -3.11 -21.94
CA ASP A 101 33.25 -4.55 -22.13
C ASP A 101 31.95 -5.08 -21.50
N TRP A 102 31.63 -4.63 -20.29
CA TRP A 102 30.36 -4.98 -19.63
C TRP A 102 29.15 -4.44 -20.37
N GLU A 103 29.19 -3.20 -20.86
CA GLU A 103 28.10 -2.61 -21.63
C GLU A 103 27.83 -3.38 -22.93
N ILE A 104 28.87 -3.77 -23.66
CA ILE A 104 28.73 -4.59 -24.86
C ILE A 104 28.13 -5.96 -24.52
N LYS A 105 28.57 -6.59 -23.43
CA LYS A 105 28.02 -7.89 -22.99
C LYS A 105 26.54 -7.77 -22.61
N ILE A 106 26.16 -6.77 -21.83
CA ILE A 106 24.77 -6.52 -21.43
C ILE A 106 23.91 -6.25 -22.67
N ARG A 107 24.39 -5.41 -23.61
CA ARG A 107 23.67 -5.12 -24.85
C ARG A 107 23.42 -6.38 -25.69
N LYS A 108 24.39 -7.29 -25.79
CA LYS A 108 24.22 -8.59 -26.46
C LYS A 108 23.15 -9.45 -25.76
N GLN A 109 23.18 -9.50 -24.43
CA GLN A 109 22.17 -10.23 -23.64
C GLN A 109 20.77 -9.63 -23.81
N ASP A 110 20.63 -8.30 -23.86
CA ASP A 110 19.34 -7.65 -24.12
C ASP A 110 18.78 -8.01 -25.50
N PHE A 111 19.64 -8.07 -26.52
CA PHE A 111 19.22 -8.54 -27.85
C PHE A 111 18.74 -9.99 -27.81
N GLU A 112 19.47 -10.87 -27.13
CA GLU A 112 19.09 -12.28 -26.97
C GLU A 112 17.76 -12.42 -26.22
N ILE A 113 17.56 -11.70 -25.11
CA ILE A 113 16.31 -11.69 -24.34
C ILE A 113 15.15 -11.21 -25.22
N ASN A 114 15.36 -10.16 -26.02
CA ASN A 114 14.34 -9.64 -26.93
C ASN A 114 13.98 -10.68 -28.01
N GLU A 115 14.97 -11.33 -28.60
CA GLU A 115 14.76 -12.39 -29.59
C GLU A 115 13.97 -13.57 -29.00
N LEU A 116 14.37 -14.03 -27.81
CA LEU A 116 13.66 -15.09 -27.08
C LEU A 116 12.24 -14.68 -26.72
N THR A 117 12.03 -13.43 -26.30
CA THR A 117 10.71 -12.88 -26.00
C THR A 117 9.81 -12.86 -27.24
N LEU A 118 10.36 -12.50 -28.40
CA LEU A 118 9.64 -12.59 -29.68
C LEU A 118 9.25 -14.03 -30.02
N LYS A 119 10.17 -14.99 -29.90
CA LYS A 119 9.90 -16.42 -30.13
C LYS A 119 8.82 -16.96 -29.19
N VAL A 120 8.86 -16.59 -27.90
CA VAL A 120 7.82 -16.98 -26.92
C VAL A 120 6.46 -16.37 -27.29
N ASN A 121 6.43 -15.14 -27.81
CA ASN A 121 5.19 -14.51 -28.23
C ASN A 121 4.59 -15.14 -29.49
N ASP A 122 5.41 -15.48 -30.49
CA ASP A 122 4.95 -16.17 -31.69
C ASP A 122 4.44 -17.59 -31.39
N THR A 123 5.14 -18.32 -30.51
CA THR A 123 4.71 -19.67 -30.07
C THR A 123 3.44 -19.64 -29.23
N LYS A 124 3.24 -18.62 -28.41
CA LYS A 124 1.98 -18.38 -27.66
C LYS A 124 0.83 -17.93 -28.57
N GLY A 125 1.13 -17.65 -29.84
CA GLY A 125 0.21 -17.16 -30.86
C GLY A 125 0.16 -15.64 -30.86
N LYS A 126 0.61 -15.03 -31.96
CA LYS A 126 0.53 -13.59 -32.26
C LYS A 126 -0.88 -12.99 -32.10
N PHE A 127 -1.90 -13.85 -32.13
CA PHE A 127 -3.32 -13.50 -32.04
C PHE A 127 -3.99 -14.21 -30.85
N ILE A 128 -3.52 -13.96 -29.62
CA ILE A 128 -4.41 -14.09 -28.46
C ILE A 128 -5.49 -13.02 -28.66
N LYS A 129 -6.63 -13.39 -29.25
CA LYS A 129 -7.75 -12.47 -29.48
C LYS A 129 -8.02 -11.76 -28.16
N PRO A 130 -7.71 -10.46 -28.03
CA PRO A 130 -7.93 -9.76 -26.78
C PRO A 130 -9.43 -9.85 -26.52
N VAL A 131 -9.81 -10.46 -25.41
CA VAL A 131 -11.23 -10.59 -25.07
C VAL A 131 -11.75 -9.17 -24.91
N LEU A 132 -12.49 -8.68 -25.90
CA LEU A 132 -13.11 -7.36 -25.92
C LEU A 132 -14.12 -7.30 -24.77
N ARG A 133 -13.65 -6.96 -23.58
CA ARG A 133 -14.51 -6.69 -22.43
C ARG A 133 -15.11 -5.31 -22.63
N LYS A 134 -16.43 -5.20 -22.47
CA LYS A 134 -17.13 -3.90 -22.42
C LYS A 134 -16.63 -3.14 -21.19
N VAL A 135 -15.57 -2.37 -21.39
CA VAL A 135 -14.99 -1.52 -20.36
C VAL A 135 -15.86 -0.27 -20.25
N ASN A 136 -16.54 -0.11 -19.11
CA ASN A 136 -17.27 1.12 -18.83
C ASN A 136 -16.25 2.24 -18.57
N LYS A 137 -16.21 3.26 -19.44
CA LYS A 137 -15.29 4.41 -19.33
C LYS A 137 -15.59 5.31 -18.13
N THR A 138 -16.63 5.03 -17.35
CA THR A 138 -16.95 5.77 -16.13
C THR A 138 -15.84 5.68 -15.08
N GLU A 139 -15.15 4.54 -14.93
CA GLU A 139 -14.08 4.40 -13.93
C GLU A 139 -12.90 5.34 -14.22
N SER A 140 -12.51 5.52 -15.49
CA SER A 140 -11.44 6.46 -15.87
C SER A 140 -11.86 7.94 -15.72
N LYS A 141 -13.13 8.25 -15.99
CA LYS A 141 -13.69 9.60 -15.74
C LYS A 141 -13.81 9.89 -14.24
N LEU A 142 -14.16 8.89 -13.44
CA LEU A 142 -14.20 8.97 -11.98
C LEU A 142 -12.80 9.06 -11.38
N LYS A 143 -11.78 8.36 -11.90
CA LYS A 143 -10.38 8.50 -11.45
C LYS A 143 -9.85 9.92 -11.66
N LYS A 144 -10.18 10.57 -12.79
CA LYS A 144 -9.81 11.98 -13.03
C LYS A 144 -10.51 12.93 -12.06
N ILE A 145 -11.72 12.59 -11.59
CA ILE A 145 -12.47 13.36 -10.59
C ILE A 145 -12.02 13.02 -9.15
N GLN A 146 -11.59 11.78 -8.89
CA GLN A 146 -11.09 11.28 -7.59
C GLN A 146 -9.65 11.71 -7.32
N GLN A 147 -8.78 11.86 -8.33
CA GLN A 147 -7.45 12.45 -8.12
C GLN A 147 -7.51 13.93 -7.74
N ILE A 148 -8.58 14.63 -8.13
CA ILE A 148 -8.83 16.03 -7.74
C ILE A 148 -9.43 16.14 -6.33
N LYS A 149 -9.96 15.03 -5.78
CA LYS A 149 -10.49 14.96 -4.42
C LYS A 149 -9.79 13.84 -3.66
N GLU A 150 -8.61 14.20 -3.15
CA GLU A 150 -7.99 13.66 -1.94
C GLU A 150 -8.81 12.55 -1.27
N SER A 151 -8.27 11.32 -1.33
CA SER A 151 -8.79 10.09 -0.74
C SER A 151 -10.29 10.08 -0.46
N THR A 152 -11.08 9.62 -1.43
CA THR A 152 -12.44 9.13 -1.15
C THR A 152 -12.35 7.81 -0.38
N ASP A 153 -11.71 7.84 0.79
CA ASP A 153 -11.84 6.82 1.79
C ASP A 153 -13.30 6.79 2.19
N PHE A 154 -13.96 5.68 1.88
CA PHE A 154 -15.35 5.42 2.24
C PHE A 154 -15.59 5.51 3.77
N ARG A 155 -14.51 5.55 4.57
CA ARG A 155 -14.51 5.78 6.01
C ARG A 155 -14.80 7.23 6.39
N GLY A 156 -14.41 8.20 5.56
CA GLY A 156 -14.61 9.64 5.84
C GLY A 156 -16.06 10.08 5.68
N ASN A 157 -16.85 9.35 4.88
CA ASN A 157 -18.27 9.64 4.67
C ASN A 157 -19.20 8.87 5.61
N LEU A 158 -18.66 8.01 6.50
CA LEU A 158 -19.39 7.45 7.61
C LEU A 158 -19.22 8.37 8.84
N LYS A 159 -20.31 8.71 9.51
CA LYS A 159 -20.23 9.28 10.86
C LYS A 159 -19.58 8.23 11.77
N SER A 160 -18.29 8.39 12.06
CA SER A 160 -17.64 7.62 13.12
C SER A 160 -18.29 8.01 14.43
N THR A 161 -19.15 7.15 14.98
CA THR A 161 -19.46 7.22 16.41
C THR A 161 -18.14 6.94 17.10
N GLY A 162 -17.50 7.93 17.73
CA GLY A 162 -16.12 7.89 18.25
C GLY A 162 -15.80 6.81 19.28
N GLN A 163 -16.52 5.69 19.31
CA GLN A 163 -16.22 4.48 20.06
C GLN A 163 -15.71 3.41 19.10
N ASN A 164 -14.39 3.37 18.94
CA ASN A 164 -13.72 2.27 18.28
C ASN A 164 -13.57 1.11 19.30
N LYS A 165 -14.64 0.38 19.60
CA LYS A 165 -14.66 -0.73 20.62
C LYS A 165 -13.70 -1.91 20.31
N TYR A 166 -12.94 -1.84 19.22
CA TYR A 166 -11.98 -2.86 18.79
C TYR A 166 -10.62 -2.28 18.38
N ALA A 167 -10.34 -1.00 18.63
CA ALA A 167 -8.96 -0.51 18.57
C ALA A 167 -8.26 -0.98 19.86
N LEU A 168 -7.24 -1.82 19.72
CA LEU A 168 -6.32 -2.12 20.81
C LEU A 168 -5.84 -0.80 21.41
N GLU A 169 -6.21 -0.54 22.67
CA GLU A 169 -5.57 0.48 23.49
C GLU A 169 -4.12 0.05 23.71
N GLU A 170 -3.19 0.77 23.08
CA GLU A 170 -1.81 0.79 23.51
C GLU A 170 -1.68 1.98 24.49
N ASP A 171 -1.56 1.64 25.77
CA ASP A 171 -1.37 2.55 26.89
C ASP A 171 -0.12 3.42 26.71
N GLU A 172 -0.27 4.75 26.73
CA GLU A 172 0.58 5.64 27.54
C GLU A 172 -0.01 7.06 27.72
N LYS A 173 -0.40 7.33 28.97
CA LYS A 173 -0.43 8.61 29.74
C LYS A 173 0.19 9.83 29.02
N LYS A 174 -0.36 11.06 29.07
CA LYS A 174 -0.76 11.81 30.27
C LYS A 174 -1.34 13.18 29.90
N SER A 175 -2.36 13.60 30.64
CA SER A 175 -2.61 14.94 31.20
C SER A 175 -2.44 16.20 30.32
N ASN A 176 -3.54 16.95 30.17
CA ASN A 176 -3.75 18.31 30.70
C ASN A 176 -4.51 19.21 29.70
N ALA A 177 -5.84 19.32 29.82
CA ALA A 177 -6.64 20.44 29.30
C ALA A 177 -8.04 20.47 29.95
N PRO A 178 -8.60 21.66 30.22
CA PRO A 178 -9.58 21.91 31.27
C PRO A 178 -11.02 21.50 30.93
N ASP A 179 -11.75 21.17 32.00
CA ASP A 179 -13.16 20.79 32.09
C ASP A 179 -14.06 21.62 31.17
N LYS A 180 -14.43 21.02 30.03
CA LYS A 180 -15.46 21.56 29.14
C LYS A 180 -16.72 20.74 29.32
N GLY A 181 -17.66 21.33 30.04
CA GLY A 181 -19.07 21.12 29.72
C GLY A 181 -19.93 20.75 30.91
N ASN A 182 -19.91 21.55 31.96
CA ASN A 182 -21.17 21.85 32.64
C ASN A 182 -22.01 22.68 31.64
N PRO A 183 -23.05 22.13 30.99
CA PRO A 183 -23.68 22.79 29.86
C PRO A 183 -24.64 23.89 30.33
N HIS A 184 -24.62 25.02 29.62
CA HIS A 184 -25.34 26.29 29.85
C HIS A 184 -26.78 26.21 30.39
N TRP A 185 -27.54 25.17 30.06
CA TRP A 185 -28.95 25.03 30.47
C TRP A 185 -29.14 24.77 31.97
N ARG A 186 -28.06 24.43 32.70
CA ARG A 186 -28.11 24.10 34.13
C ARG A 186 -28.21 25.34 35.04
N ASP A 187 -27.90 26.53 34.53
CA ASP A 187 -28.06 27.80 35.24
C ASP A 187 -29.44 28.44 35.04
N GLU A 188 -30.19 28.02 34.01
CA GLU A 188 -31.54 28.51 33.69
C GLU A 188 -32.66 27.79 34.46
N LEU A 189 -32.30 26.82 35.33
CA LEU A 189 -33.24 26.09 36.19
C LEU A 189 -33.31 26.63 37.63
N LYS A 190 -32.73 27.82 37.91
CA LYS A 190 -32.95 28.48 39.20
C LYS A 190 -34.35 29.12 39.22
N PRO A 191 -35.23 28.76 40.18
CA PRO A 191 -36.59 29.29 40.23
C PRO A 191 -36.61 30.81 40.46
N LYS A 192 -37.43 31.51 39.68
CA LYS A 192 -37.71 32.95 39.78
C LYS A 192 -38.43 33.22 41.10
N GLU A 193 -37.76 33.87 42.06
CA GLU A 193 -38.41 34.41 43.27
C GLU A 193 -39.52 35.37 42.85
N LYS A 194 -40.71 35.17 43.43
CA LYS A 194 -41.89 36.01 43.24
C LYS A 194 -41.62 37.38 43.85
N HIS A 195 -41.81 38.44 43.09
CA HIS A 195 -41.92 39.80 43.58
C HIS A 195 -43.38 40.02 44.03
N GLU A 196 -43.61 40.18 45.33
CA GLU A 196 -44.80 40.81 45.89
C GLU A 196 -44.53 42.32 46.06
N GLY A 197 -45.50 43.13 45.62
CA GLY A 197 -45.76 44.48 46.13
C GLY A 197 -44.91 45.63 45.60
N GLU A 198 -45.46 46.39 44.65
CA GLU A 198 -45.33 47.84 44.62
C GLU A 198 -46.02 48.41 45.88
N GLU A 199 -45.35 49.31 46.60
CA GLU A 199 -46.03 50.34 47.39
C GLU A 199 -45.64 51.71 46.83
N GLU A 200 -46.69 52.45 46.53
CA GLU A 200 -46.76 53.79 45.95
C GLU A 200 -46.03 54.84 46.81
N GLY A 201 -45.70 55.98 46.20
CA GLY A 201 -45.10 57.08 46.93
C GLY A 201 -44.83 58.32 46.10
N GLU A 202 -45.91 58.88 45.56
CA GLU A 202 -46.06 60.16 44.89
C GLU A 202 -45.70 61.39 45.76
N ALA A 203 -45.55 62.54 45.08
CA ALA A 203 -45.54 63.94 45.54
C ALA A 203 -44.16 64.53 45.89
N GLU A 204 -43.55 65.32 45.00
CA GLU A 204 -43.85 66.72 44.63
C GLU A 204 -43.47 67.71 45.74
N ALA A 205 -42.51 68.61 45.46
CA ALA A 205 -42.72 70.07 45.47
C ALA A 205 -41.39 70.82 45.48
N ALA A 206 -41.30 71.79 44.55
CA ALA A 206 -40.65 73.09 44.68
C ALA A 206 -39.13 73.11 44.98
N GLU A 207 -38.35 74.07 44.52
CA GLU A 207 -38.65 75.42 44.09
C GLU A 207 -37.51 75.84 43.15
N SER A 208 -37.66 77.02 42.57
CA SER A 208 -36.56 77.88 42.14
C SER A 208 -35.26 77.72 42.94
#